data_AF-A0A1S4DT65-F1
#
_entry.id   AF-A0A1S4DT65-F1
#
_cell.length_a   1.000
_cell.length_b   1.000
_cell.length_c   1.000
_cell.angle_alpha   90.00
_cell.angle_beta   90.00
_cell.angle_gamma   90.00
#
_symmetry.space_group_name_H-M   'P 1'
#
loop_
_entity.id
_entity.type
_entity.pdbx_description
1 polymer ?
#
loop_
_entity_poly.entity_id
_entity_poly.type
_entity_poly.pdbx_seq_one_letter_code
_entity_poly.pdbx_strand_id
1 'polypeptide(L)'
;MVSYYEEHVGREEDCVVHPDPVVLELNRLQNLLSEKNRELGAARSEIKALKATEAQKDKALEELKSEVDKLDDKLRATENLLEHKNLEIKRLTTEKKDAVAAQYAAEATLRRVYANQKDDDSLTLASVIAPLEAEIKIYKNEVALLQEDKKALERLTKSKEAALLEAEKILRSALERALIVEEVQNHNFELKRQIEICQEENRILEKTNRQKVIEVERLGQTIEDLEEAILAGGATANMVRDYKRQIEELHEEKRTLERELARAKVSAHRVATVVANEWKDENDKVMPVKQWLEERKLLQAELQRMKEKLAISERTAKAEAQLKEKFKLRLKTLEEGLKQIQISPLNSNAICGSPKAERSNNILGFLTSNGRKRSTSLSRPSIITKSSNILVQTADYEKATAPELNRSNSLKKTYASARENVIKKSMWATGRSRVVEIDEKEGNEMRGNKENRNATITDSKETNDGEGLDNKEPINLENEDTVSGFLYMLVKKVDALTKAMEVESKKMKREAAVKEKEAAAAAAAGKLEENKNTRTLYAKSRRLST
;
A
#
# COMPACT_ATOMS: atom_id res chain seq x y z
N MET A 1 -26.29 23.07 -18.80
CA MET A 1 -27.00 24.25 -18.27
C MET A 1 -26.71 24.27 -16.77
N VAL A 2 -26.26 25.43 -16.31
CA VAL A 2 -25.57 25.79 -15.06
C VAL A 2 -26.32 25.41 -13.77
N SER A 3 -25.63 24.90 -12.73
CA SER A 3 -25.33 25.68 -11.51
C SER A 3 -24.60 24.87 -10.43
N TYR A 4 -23.35 25.26 -10.17
CA TYR A 4 -22.67 25.16 -8.87
C TYR A 4 -23.39 26.07 -7.86
N TYR A 5 -23.35 25.75 -6.55
CA TYR A 5 -23.18 26.73 -5.48
C TYR A 5 -22.57 26.09 -4.23
N GLU A 6 -21.77 26.90 -3.56
CA GLU A 6 -20.79 26.64 -2.51
C GLU A 6 -21.37 26.40 -1.11
N GLU A 7 -20.49 25.81 -0.31
CA GLU A 7 -20.55 25.59 1.13
C GLU A 7 -20.82 26.87 1.94
N HIS A 8 -21.60 26.73 3.01
CA HIS A 8 -21.51 27.58 4.19
C HIS A 8 -21.22 26.71 5.42
N VAL A 9 -20.06 26.97 6.01
CA VAL A 9 -19.60 26.46 7.30
C VAL A 9 -20.41 27.13 8.42
N GLY A 10 -21.05 26.30 9.26
CA GLY A 10 -21.69 26.71 10.50
C GLY A 10 -21.58 25.58 11.51
N ARG A 11 -20.56 25.67 12.38
CA ARG A 11 -20.34 24.83 13.56
C ARG A 11 -21.38 25.22 14.61
N GLU A 12 -22.33 24.35 14.91
CA GLU A 12 -23.21 24.44 16.08
C GLU A 12 -23.23 23.11 16.83
N GLU A 13 -23.49 23.23 18.12
CA GLU A 13 -23.10 22.34 19.20
C GLU A 13 -23.89 21.02 19.23
N ASP A 14 -23.19 19.94 19.57
CA ASP A 14 -23.74 18.60 19.79
C ASP A 14 -24.77 18.61 20.93
N CYS A 15 -26.03 18.82 20.57
CA CYS A 15 -27.16 18.45 21.41
C CYS A 15 -27.44 16.97 21.15
N VAL A 16 -27.23 16.11 22.16
CA VAL A 16 -27.64 14.70 22.12
C VAL A 16 -29.18 14.67 22.16
N VAL A 17 -29.78 14.89 21.00
CA VAL A 17 -31.20 14.72 20.75
C VAL A 17 -31.44 13.22 20.76
N HIS A 18 -32.01 12.71 21.85
CA HIS A 18 -32.61 11.38 21.83
C HIS A 18 -33.58 11.32 20.64
N PRO A 19 -33.36 10.43 19.65
CA PRO A 19 -34.24 10.34 18.51
C PRO A 19 -35.64 9.99 19.01
N ASP A 20 -36.62 10.79 18.59
CA ASP A 20 -38.03 10.58 18.90
C ASP A 20 -38.40 9.11 18.62
N PRO A 21 -38.98 8.37 19.59
CA PRO A 21 -39.41 6.98 19.41
C PRO A 21 -40.26 6.76 18.15
N VAL A 22 -41.04 7.77 17.74
CA VAL A 22 -41.84 7.73 16.50
C VAL A 22 -40.93 7.67 15.27
N VAL A 23 -39.82 8.41 15.26
CA VAL A 23 -38.86 8.44 14.14
C VAL A 23 -38.09 7.13 14.05
N LEU A 24 -37.78 6.48 15.17
CA LEU A 24 -37.15 5.15 15.19
C LEU A 24 -38.08 4.07 14.64
N GLU A 25 -39.35 4.06 15.05
CA GLU A 25 -40.36 3.13 14.51
C GLU A 25 -40.66 3.39 13.03
N LEU A 26 -40.71 4.65 12.59
CA LEU A 26 -40.82 4.98 11.17
C LEU A 26 -39.63 4.46 10.35
N ASN A 27 -38.40 4.63 10.84
CA ASN A 27 -37.21 4.08 10.20
C ASN A 27 -37.24 2.54 10.16
N ARG A 28 -37.68 1.89 11.25
CA ARG A 28 -37.84 0.44 11.31
C ARG A 28 -38.86 -0.06 10.28
N LEU A 29 -40.04 0.58 10.21
CA LEU A 29 -41.08 0.23 9.24
C LEU A 29 -40.65 0.52 7.81
N GLN A 30 -39.90 1.59 7.57
CA GLN A 30 -39.34 1.90 6.25
C GLN A 30 -38.29 0.89 5.82
N ASN A 31 -37.44 0.43 6.74
CA ASN A 31 -36.50 -0.67 6.50
C ASN A 31 -37.23 -2.00 6.25
N LEU A 32 -38.29 -2.29 7.00
CA LEU A 32 -39.10 -3.49 6.79
C LEU A 32 -39.82 -3.45 5.44
N LEU A 33 -40.34 -2.29 5.03
CA LEU A 33 -40.94 -2.08 3.71
C LEU A 33 -39.89 -2.23 2.60
N SER A 34 -38.68 -1.70 2.77
CA SER A 34 -37.60 -1.85 1.78
C SER A 34 -37.14 -3.30 1.65
N GLU A 35 -37.07 -4.04 2.77
CA GLU A 35 -36.76 -5.46 2.79
C GLU A 35 -37.87 -6.30 2.13
N LYS A 36 -39.15 -6.03 2.43
CA LYS A 36 -40.28 -6.70 1.77
C LYS A 36 -40.32 -6.39 0.28
N ASN A 37 -39.98 -5.17 -0.14
CA ASN A 37 -39.86 -4.82 -1.56
C ASN A 37 -38.72 -5.59 -2.24
N ARG A 38 -37.59 -5.81 -1.55
CA ARG A 38 -36.48 -6.64 -2.04
C ARG A 38 -36.89 -8.11 -2.18
N GLU A 39 -37.57 -8.67 -1.17
CA GLU A 39 -38.12 -10.04 -1.21
C GLU A 39 -39.13 -10.22 -2.36
N LEU A 40 -40.03 -9.24 -2.56
CA LEU A 40 -40.98 -9.24 -3.66
C LEU A 40 -40.26 -9.18 -5.02
N GLY A 41 -39.19 -8.39 -5.12
CA GLY A 41 -38.30 -8.38 -6.28
C GLY A 41 -37.66 -9.74 -6.56
N ALA A 42 -37.15 -10.41 -5.52
CA ALA A 42 -36.58 -11.75 -5.62
C ALA A 42 -37.63 -12.78 -6.08
N ALA A 43 -38.81 -12.81 -5.45
CA ALA A 43 -39.90 -13.70 -5.84
C ALA A 43 -40.38 -13.46 -7.28
N ARG A 44 -40.45 -12.20 -7.74
CA ARG A 44 -40.76 -11.87 -9.15
C ARG A 44 -39.69 -12.41 -10.10
N SER A 45 -38.42 -12.31 -9.74
CA SER A 45 -37.32 -12.83 -10.54
C SER A 45 -37.34 -14.36 -10.62
N GLU A 46 -37.67 -15.03 -9.52
CA GLU A 46 -37.85 -16.48 -9.44
C GLU A 46 -39.04 -16.94 -10.29
N ILE A 47 -40.20 -16.28 -10.19
CA ILE A 47 -41.36 -16.55 -11.04
C ILE A 47 -41.01 -16.40 -12.52
N LYS A 48 -40.23 -15.38 -12.89
CA LYS A 48 -39.79 -15.18 -14.27
C LYS A 48 -38.86 -16.31 -14.74
N ALA A 49 -37.96 -16.78 -13.88
CA ALA A 49 -37.08 -17.91 -14.17
C ALA A 49 -37.90 -19.21 -14.32
N LEU A 50 -38.83 -19.49 -13.40
CA LEU A 50 -39.70 -20.65 -13.46
C LEU A 50 -40.53 -20.67 -14.75
N LYS A 51 -41.13 -19.54 -15.14
CA LYS A 51 -41.86 -19.42 -16.42
C LYS A 51 -40.98 -19.70 -17.64
N ALA A 52 -39.71 -19.29 -17.61
CA ALA A 52 -38.78 -19.60 -18.70
C ALA A 52 -38.47 -21.10 -18.76
N THR A 53 -38.32 -21.76 -17.59
CA THR A 53 -38.12 -23.21 -17.54
C THR A 53 -39.36 -24.00 -17.96
N GLU A 54 -40.56 -23.50 -17.63
CA GLU A 54 -41.84 -24.08 -18.06
C GLU A 54 -41.98 -24.02 -19.58
N ALA A 55 -41.71 -22.85 -20.19
CA ALA A 55 -41.72 -22.71 -21.65
C ALA A 55 -40.72 -23.62 -22.37
N GLN A 56 -39.55 -23.89 -21.76
CA GLN A 56 -38.59 -24.86 -22.30
C GLN A 56 -39.11 -26.29 -22.20
N LYS A 57 -39.77 -26.66 -21.10
CA LYS A 57 -40.40 -27.98 -20.94
C LYS A 57 -41.55 -28.18 -21.93
N ASP A 58 -42.41 -27.18 -22.12
CA ASP A 58 -43.50 -27.23 -23.08
C ASP A 58 -42.98 -27.44 -24.51
N LYS A 59 -41.88 -26.77 -24.86
CA LYS A 59 -41.22 -26.97 -26.16
C LYS A 59 -40.71 -28.41 -26.33
N ALA A 60 -40.07 -28.96 -25.29
CA ALA A 60 -39.59 -30.35 -25.31
C ALA A 60 -40.75 -31.36 -25.40
N LEU A 61 -41.88 -31.08 -24.73
CA LEU A 61 -43.08 -31.89 -24.82
C LEU A 61 -43.69 -31.88 -26.22
N GLU A 62 -43.74 -30.71 -26.88
CA GLU A 62 -44.25 -30.61 -28.25
C GLU A 62 -43.32 -31.34 -29.25
N GLU A 63 -42.01 -31.24 -29.08
CA GLU A 63 -41.03 -32.00 -29.89
C GLU A 63 -41.21 -33.52 -29.72
N LEU A 64 -41.34 -34.00 -28.48
CA LEU A 64 -41.60 -35.42 -28.19
C LEU A 64 -42.94 -35.89 -28.77
N LYS A 65 -43.99 -35.07 -28.63
CA LYS A 65 -45.32 -35.37 -29.20
C LYS A 65 -45.25 -35.52 -30.71
N SER A 66 -44.52 -34.63 -31.39
CA SER A 66 -44.31 -34.73 -32.85
C SER A 66 -43.56 -36.00 -33.26
N GLU A 67 -42.66 -36.52 -32.42
CA GLU A 67 -41.94 -37.75 -32.70
C GLU A 67 -42.80 -38.99 -32.43
N VAL A 68 -43.65 -38.97 -31.40
CA VAL A 68 -44.66 -40.00 -31.15
C VAL A 68 -45.62 -40.11 -32.35
N ASP A 69 -46.16 -39.00 -32.83
CA ASP A 69 -47.07 -39.00 -34.00
C ASP A 69 -46.39 -39.61 -35.24
N LYS A 70 -45.10 -39.31 -35.48
CA LYS A 70 -44.33 -39.93 -36.58
C LYS A 70 -44.12 -41.43 -36.39
N LEU A 71 -43.91 -41.89 -35.16
CA LEU A 71 -43.74 -43.31 -34.86
C LEU A 71 -45.06 -44.06 -35.03
N ASP A 72 -46.18 -43.48 -34.62
CA ASP A 72 -47.51 -44.04 -34.82
C ASP A 72 -47.88 -44.14 -36.32
N ASP A 73 -47.52 -43.13 -37.12
CA ASP A 73 -47.71 -43.18 -38.58
C ASP A 73 -46.86 -44.28 -39.23
N LYS A 74 -45.60 -44.45 -38.79
CA LYS A 74 -44.73 -45.55 -39.25
C LYS A 74 -45.31 -46.91 -38.85
N LEU A 75 -45.77 -47.05 -37.62
CA LEU A 75 -46.39 -48.27 -37.13
C LEU A 75 -47.60 -48.64 -37.99
N ARG A 76 -48.52 -47.70 -38.19
CA ARG A 76 -49.70 -47.88 -39.04
C ARG A 76 -49.35 -48.28 -40.47
N ALA A 77 -48.31 -47.68 -41.06
CA ALA A 77 -47.83 -48.05 -42.38
C ALA A 77 -47.28 -49.49 -42.43
N THR A 78 -46.55 -49.92 -41.39
CA THR A 78 -46.04 -51.30 -41.30
C THR A 78 -47.15 -52.32 -41.05
N GLU A 79 -48.16 -51.98 -40.25
CA GLU A 79 -49.35 -52.81 -40.01
C GLU A 79 -50.13 -53.02 -41.32
N ASN A 80 -50.40 -51.97 -42.08
CA ASN A 80 -51.06 -52.06 -43.39
C ASN A 80 -50.26 -52.92 -44.38
N LEU A 81 -48.93 -52.82 -44.38
CA LEU A 81 -48.08 -53.65 -45.23
C LEU A 81 -48.16 -55.13 -44.83
N LEU A 82 -48.16 -55.42 -43.53
CA LEU A 82 -48.32 -56.79 -43.02
C LEU A 82 -49.69 -57.36 -43.37
N GLU A 83 -50.76 -56.58 -43.22
CA GLU A 83 -52.10 -56.97 -43.64
C GLU A 83 -52.15 -57.31 -45.14
N HIS A 84 -51.59 -56.45 -45.99
CA HIS A 84 -51.49 -56.71 -47.43
C HIS A 84 -50.72 -57.99 -47.74
N LYS A 85 -49.57 -58.23 -47.10
CA LYS A 85 -48.79 -59.46 -47.29
C LYS A 85 -49.57 -60.70 -46.83
N ASN A 86 -50.34 -60.61 -45.75
CA ASN A 86 -51.20 -61.70 -45.30
C ASN A 86 -52.33 -62.02 -46.29
N LEU A 87 -52.93 -61.00 -46.91
CA LEU A 87 -53.91 -61.19 -47.98
C LEU A 87 -53.29 -61.85 -49.21
N GLU A 88 -52.09 -61.42 -49.61
CA GLU A 88 -51.36 -62.01 -50.73
C GLU A 88 -50.96 -63.47 -50.47
N ILE A 89 -50.54 -63.82 -49.25
CA ILE A 89 -50.28 -65.21 -48.86
C ILE A 89 -51.53 -66.06 -49.04
N LYS A 90 -52.70 -65.59 -48.60
CA LYS A 90 -53.97 -66.32 -48.78
C LYS A 90 -54.29 -66.54 -50.26
N ARG A 91 -54.12 -65.52 -51.11
CA ARG A 91 -54.29 -65.62 -52.57
C ARG A 91 -53.34 -66.64 -53.20
N LEU A 92 -52.05 -66.57 -52.87
CA LEU A 92 -51.06 -67.52 -53.39
C LEU A 92 -51.34 -68.96 -52.91
N THR A 93 -51.86 -69.14 -51.69
CA THR A 93 -52.23 -70.48 -51.22
C THR A 93 -53.43 -71.07 -51.95
N THR A 94 -54.41 -70.26 -52.38
CA THR A 94 -55.52 -70.76 -53.21
C THR A 94 -55.02 -71.07 -54.62
N GLU A 95 -54.24 -70.18 -55.23
CA GLU A 95 -53.67 -70.40 -56.57
C GLU A 95 -52.75 -71.61 -56.63
N LYS A 96 -51.95 -71.85 -55.59
CA LYS A 96 -51.13 -73.07 -55.50
C LYS A 96 -51.99 -74.34 -55.51
N LYS A 97 -53.12 -74.35 -54.81
CA LYS A 97 -54.03 -75.50 -54.81
C LYS A 97 -54.62 -75.73 -56.20
N ASP A 98 -55.04 -74.66 -56.87
CA ASP A 98 -55.59 -74.73 -58.23
C ASP A 98 -54.55 -75.16 -59.26
N ALA A 99 -53.32 -74.65 -59.17
CA ALA A 99 -52.20 -75.02 -60.03
C ALA A 99 -51.82 -76.50 -59.86
N VAL A 100 -51.81 -77.02 -58.63
CA VAL A 100 -51.58 -78.45 -58.37
C VAL A 100 -52.69 -79.32 -58.96
N ALA A 101 -53.95 -78.87 -58.88
CA ALA A 101 -55.06 -79.55 -59.53
C ALA A 101 -54.93 -79.55 -61.07
N ALA A 102 -54.55 -78.41 -61.66
CA ALA A 102 -54.29 -78.27 -63.09
C ALA A 102 -53.11 -79.14 -63.55
N GLN A 103 -52.03 -79.21 -62.76
CA GLN A 103 -50.88 -80.06 -63.02
C GLN A 103 -51.29 -81.53 -63.09
N TYR A 104 -52.08 -82.01 -62.11
CA TYR A 104 -52.56 -83.39 -62.10
C TYR A 104 -53.43 -83.70 -63.34
N ALA A 105 -54.25 -82.74 -63.79
CA ALA A 105 -55.04 -82.87 -65.01
C ALA A 105 -54.19 -82.90 -66.30
N ALA A 106 -53.15 -82.05 -66.39
CA ALA A 106 -52.24 -82.01 -67.53
C ALA A 106 -51.34 -83.26 -67.63
N GLU A 107 -50.92 -83.81 -66.48
CA GLU A 107 -50.14 -85.05 -66.47
C GLU A 107 -50.99 -86.23 -66.96
N ALA A 108 -52.29 -86.24 -66.64
CA ALA A 108 -53.23 -87.23 -67.15
C ALA A 108 -53.52 -87.07 -68.67
N THR A 109 -53.43 -85.87 -69.25
CA THR A 109 -53.50 -85.70 -70.71
C THR A 109 -52.21 -86.11 -71.40
N LEU A 110 -51.04 -85.77 -70.86
CA LEU A 110 -49.75 -86.20 -71.43
C LEU A 110 -49.59 -87.73 -71.43
N ARG A 111 -49.98 -88.41 -70.33
CA ARG A 111 -50.01 -89.88 -70.31
C ARG A 111 -50.88 -90.49 -71.41
N ARG A 112 -51.93 -89.78 -71.87
CA ARG A 112 -52.80 -90.20 -73.00
C ARG A 112 -52.18 -89.93 -74.37
N VAL A 113 -51.46 -88.82 -74.53
CA VAL A 113 -50.83 -88.44 -75.80
C VAL A 113 -49.59 -89.28 -76.09
N TYR A 114 -48.74 -89.53 -75.08
CA TYR A 114 -47.55 -90.38 -75.23
C TYR A 114 -47.87 -91.85 -75.54
N ALA A 115 -49.09 -92.31 -75.26
CA ALA A 115 -49.56 -93.63 -75.68
C ALA A 115 -49.83 -93.72 -77.20
N ASN A 116 -49.99 -92.58 -77.89
CA ASN A 116 -50.42 -92.51 -79.30
C ASN A 116 -49.31 -92.11 -80.29
N GLN A 117 -48.09 -91.84 -79.83
CA GLN A 117 -46.99 -91.36 -80.67
C GLN A 117 -45.75 -92.22 -80.45
N LYS A 118 -45.64 -93.29 -81.24
CA LYS A 118 -44.40 -93.99 -81.50
C LYS A 118 -44.17 -94.00 -83.01
N ASP A 119 -42.96 -93.58 -83.39
CA ASP A 119 -42.32 -93.77 -84.70
C ASP A 119 -42.89 -92.81 -85.78
N ASP A 120 -42.17 -91.98 -86.54
CA ASP A 120 -40.82 -91.97 -87.10
C ASP A 120 -40.49 -90.52 -87.52
N ASP A 121 -39.31 -89.96 -87.24
CA ASP A 121 -38.81 -88.72 -87.90
C ASP A 121 -37.31 -88.41 -87.60
N SER A 122 -36.47 -89.43 -87.40
CA SER A 122 -35.11 -89.24 -86.86
C SER A 122 -34.06 -88.67 -87.83
N LEU A 123 -34.32 -88.55 -89.13
CA LEU A 123 -33.28 -88.23 -90.13
C LEU A 123 -33.41 -86.86 -90.83
N THR A 124 -34.61 -86.28 -90.95
CA THR A 124 -34.80 -84.87 -91.38
C THR A 124 -34.42 -83.89 -90.27
N LEU A 125 -34.52 -84.35 -89.03
CA LEU A 125 -34.28 -83.58 -87.82
C LEU A 125 -32.78 -83.27 -87.62
N ALA A 126 -31.89 -84.21 -87.92
CA ALA A 126 -30.45 -84.06 -87.67
C ALA A 126 -29.80 -82.88 -88.44
N SER A 127 -30.24 -82.60 -89.67
CA SER A 127 -29.71 -81.47 -90.46
C SER A 127 -30.19 -80.11 -89.97
N VAL A 128 -31.37 -80.04 -89.34
CA VAL A 128 -31.88 -78.82 -88.69
C VAL A 128 -31.33 -78.68 -87.27
N ILE A 129 -31.03 -79.80 -86.61
CA ILE A 129 -30.45 -79.87 -85.26
C ILE A 129 -29.00 -79.36 -85.25
N ALA A 130 -28.15 -79.70 -86.22
CA ALA A 130 -26.71 -79.40 -86.13
C ALA A 130 -26.35 -77.90 -86.01
N PRO A 131 -26.96 -76.96 -86.76
CA PRO A 131 -26.77 -75.52 -86.53
C PRO A 131 -27.25 -75.06 -85.16
N LEU A 132 -28.39 -75.59 -84.69
CA LEU A 132 -28.93 -75.29 -83.36
C LEU A 132 -28.02 -75.83 -82.25
N GLU A 133 -27.39 -76.99 -82.44
CA GLU A 133 -26.38 -77.54 -81.53
C GLU A 133 -25.12 -76.66 -81.47
N ALA A 134 -24.70 -76.09 -82.61
CA ALA A 134 -23.59 -75.15 -82.67
C ALA A 134 -23.93 -73.83 -81.95
N GLU A 135 -25.14 -73.27 -82.16
CA GLU A 135 -25.63 -72.09 -81.41
C GLU A 135 -25.73 -72.38 -79.91
N ILE A 136 -26.27 -73.54 -79.51
CA ILE A 136 -26.30 -73.97 -78.10
C ILE A 136 -24.90 -74.04 -77.52
N LYS A 137 -23.89 -74.49 -78.29
CA LYS A 137 -22.50 -74.54 -77.84
C LYS A 137 -21.90 -73.14 -77.66
N ILE A 138 -22.23 -72.20 -78.55
CA ILE A 138 -21.84 -70.78 -78.42
C ILE A 138 -22.47 -70.18 -77.17
N TYR A 139 -23.78 -70.34 -76.97
CA TYR A 139 -24.48 -69.84 -75.77
C TYR A 139 -23.95 -70.48 -74.49
N LYS A 140 -23.56 -71.76 -74.50
CA LYS A 140 -22.90 -72.40 -73.34
C LYS A 140 -21.56 -71.73 -73.02
N ASN A 141 -20.75 -71.41 -74.03
CA ASN A 141 -19.48 -70.70 -73.84
C ASN A 141 -19.72 -69.25 -73.35
N GLU A 142 -20.71 -68.55 -73.89
CA GLU A 142 -21.10 -67.21 -73.44
C GLU A 142 -21.57 -67.23 -71.97
N VAL A 143 -22.39 -68.21 -71.60
CA VAL A 143 -22.81 -68.42 -70.20
C VAL A 143 -21.60 -68.68 -69.29
N ALA A 144 -20.59 -69.43 -69.75
CA ALA A 144 -19.36 -69.65 -68.98
C ALA A 144 -18.56 -68.35 -68.78
N LEU A 145 -18.40 -67.53 -69.83
CA LEU A 145 -17.76 -66.22 -69.74
C LEU A 145 -18.52 -65.28 -68.78
N LEU A 146 -19.84 -65.21 -68.91
CA LEU A 146 -20.68 -64.42 -68.00
C LEU A 146 -20.60 -64.90 -66.54
N GLN A 147 -20.41 -66.19 -66.31
CA GLN A 147 -20.17 -66.73 -64.97
C GLN A 147 -18.80 -66.32 -64.41
N GLU A 148 -17.76 -66.26 -65.23
CA GLU A 148 -16.45 -65.76 -64.84
C GLU A 148 -16.50 -64.25 -64.51
N ASP A 149 -17.17 -63.46 -65.35
CA ASP A 149 -17.41 -62.03 -65.11
C ASP A 149 -18.21 -61.78 -63.83
N LYS A 150 -19.26 -62.57 -63.59
CA LYS A 150 -20.02 -62.52 -62.32
C LYS A 150 -19.10 -62.76 -61.12
N LYS A 151 -18.24 -63.79 -61.17
CA LYS A 151 -17.26 -64.06 -60.10
C LYS A 151 -16.23 -62.94 -59.96
N ALA A 152 -15.82 -62.29 -61.05
CA ALA A 152 -14.93 -61.12 -60.99
C ALA A 152 -15.60 -59.92 -60.33
N LEU A 153 -16.87 -59.65 -60.67
CA LEU A 153 -17.69 -58.64 -60.01
C LEU A 153 -17.86 -58.91 -58.51
N GLU A 154 -18.15 -60.15 -58.11
CA GLU A 154 -18.25 -60.52 -56.69
C GLU A 154 -16.94 -60.28 -55.92
N ARG A 155 -15.79 -60.58 -56.52
CA ARG A 155 -14.47 -60.28 -55.90
C ARG A 155 -14.26 -58.78 -55.78
N LEU A 156 -14.61 -58.01 -56.82
CA LEU A 156 -14.50 -56.56 -56.80
C LEU A 156 -15.41 -55.95 -55.72
N THR A 157 -16.65 -56.43 -55.59
CA THR A 157 -17.58 -55.98 -54.55
C THR A 157 -17.02 -56.26 -53.16
N LYS A 158 -16.53 -57.48 -52.89
CA LYS A 158 -15.89 -57.81 -51.60
C LYS A 158 -14.66 -56.93 -51.30
N SER A 159 -13.84 -56.66 -52.31
CA SER A 159 -12.68 -55.77 -52.16
C SER A 159 -13.11 -54.33 -51.84
N LYS A 160 -14.18 -53.84 -52.45
CA LYS A 160 -14.73 -52.50 -52.17
C LYS A 160 -15.36 -52.42 -50.78
N GLU A 161 -16.11 -53.44 -50.36
CA GLU A 161 -16.66 -53.55 -49.00
C GLU A 161 -15.55 -53.56 -47.95
N ALA A 162 -14.46 -54.30 -48.18
CA ALA A 162 -13.30 -54.29 -47.29
C ALA A 162 -12.64 -52.90 -47.20
N ALA A 163 -12.46 -52.22 -48.32
CA ALA A 163 -11.92 -50.86 -48.36
C ALA A 163 -12.84 -49.84 -47.66
N LEU A 164 -14.17 -49.99 -47.79
CA LEU A 164 -15.14 -49.15 -47.09
C LEU A 164 -15.09 -49.37 -45.57
N LEU A 165 -14.97 -50.62 -45.12
CA LEU A 165 -14.82 -50.92 -43.68
C LEU A 165 -13.51 -50.37 -43.10
N GLU A 166 -12.43 -50.40 -43.87
CA GLU A 166 -11.17 -49.78 -43.45
C GLU A 166 -11.27 -48.25 -43.38
N ALA A 167 -11.88 -47.61 -44.38
CA ALA A 167 -12.14 -46.17 -44.36
C ALA A 167 -13.03 -45.76 -43.18
N GLU A 168 -14.04 -46.57 -42.85
CA GLU A 168 -14.92 -46.34 -41.69
C GLU A 168 -14.14 -46.42 -40.37
N LYS A 169 -13.22 -47.39 -40.22
CA LYS A 169 -12.34 -47.47 -39.04
C LYS A 169 -11.44 -46.24 -38.90
N ILE A 170 -10.86 -45.78 -40.00
CA ILE A 170 -10.02 -44.56 -40.02
C ILE A 170 -10.86 -43.35 -39.62
N LEU A 171 -12.09 -43.22 -40.13
CA LEU A 171 -12.99 -42.12 -39.82
C LEU A 171 -13.41 -42.13 -38.35
N ARG A 172 -13.77 -43.29 -37.77
CA ARG A 172 -14.05 -43.42 -36.34
C ARG A 172 -12.86 -42.99 -35.48
N SER A 173 -11.66 -43.45 -35.83
CA SER A 173 -10.42 -43.07 -35.12
C SER A 173 -10.10 -41.57 -35.26
N ALA A 174 -10.41 -40.96 -36.41
CA ALA A 174 -10.26 -39.52 -36.60
C ALA A 174 -11.27 -38.72 -35.76
N LEU A 175 -12.51 -39.18 -35.66
CA LEU A 175 -13.53 -38.56 -34.81
C LEU A 175 -13.15 -38.62 -33.32
N GLU A 176 -12.67 -39.76 -32.84
CA GLU A 176 -12.20 -39.89 -31.45
C GLU A 176 -11.04 -38.93 -31.14
N ARG A 177 -10.06 -38.82 -32.05
CA ARG A 177 -8.99 -37.82 -31.92
C ARG A 177 -9.53 -36.39 -31.92
N ALA A 178 -10.54 -36.08 -32.74
CA ALA A 178 -11.13 -34.75 -32.78
C ALA A 178 -11.81 -34.40 -31.44
N LEU A 179 -12.54 -35.36 -30.83
CA LEU A 179 -13.17 -35.17 -29.52
C LEU A 179 -12.14 -34.92 -28.42
N ILE A 180 -11.03 -35.66 -28.40
CA ILE A 180 -9.94 -35.45 -27.43
C ILE A 180 -9.32 -34.05 -27.61
N VAL A 181 -9.14 -33.59 -28.85
CA VAL A 181 -8.62 -32.24 -29.12
C VAL A 181 -9.57 -31.17 -28.60
N GLU A 182 -10.88 -31.32 -28.80
CA GLU A 182 -11.89 -30.41 -28.26
C GLU A 182 -11.86 -30.36 -26.73
N GLU A 183 -11.77 -31.53 -26.08
CA GLU A 183 -11.64 -31.61 -24.62
C GLU A 183 -10.38 -30.90 -24.12
N VAL A 184 -9.22 -31.13 -24.74
CA VAL A 184 -7.96 -30.45 -24.40
C VAL A 184 -8.03 -28.94 -24.68
N GLN A 185 -8.74 -28.52 -25.72
CA GLN A 185 -8.97 -27.10 -25.99
C GLN A 185 -9.82 -26.48 -24.87
N ASN A 186 -10.88 -27.14 -24.43
CA ASN A 186 -11.72 -26.68 -23.32
C ASN A 186 -10.91 -26.57 -22.02
N HIS A 187 -10.08 -27.56 -21.70
CA HIS A 187 -9.15 -27.48 -20.55
C HIS A 187 -8.16 -26.32 -20.69
N ASN A 188 -7.61 -26.07 -21.89
CA ASN A 188 -6.74 -24.93 -22.13
C ASN A 188 -7.44 -23.58 -21.95
N PHE A 189 -8.71 -23.45 -22.35
CA PHE A 189 -9.50 -22.25 -22.10
C PHE A 189 -9.71 -22.01 -20.61
N GLU A 190 -10.04 -23.05 -19.85
CA GLU A 190 -10.22 -22.94 -18.40
C GLU A 190 -8.89 -22.59 -17.69
N LEU A 191 -7.78 -23.22 -18.08
CA LEU A 191 -6.45 -22.87 -17.54
C LEU A 191 -6.06 -21.42 -17.86
N LYS A 192 -6.35 -20.92 -19.08
CA LYS A 192 -6.12 -19.51 -19.43
C LYS A 192 -6.94 -18.58 -18.54
N ARG A 193 -8.22 -18.91 -18.31
CA ARG A 193 -9.09 -18.15 -17.41
C ARG A 193 -8.55 -18.15 -15.98
N GLN A 194 -8.08 -19.29 -15.47
CA GLN A 194 -7.46 -19.37 -14.14
C GLN A 194 -6.18 -18.53 -14.05
N ILE A 195 -5.35 -18.51 -15.09
CA ILE A 195 -4.16 -17.65 -15.17
C ILE A 195 -4.57 -16.17 -15.11
N GLU A 196 -5.60 -15.76 -15.85
CA GLU A 196 -6.12 -14.38 -15.82
C GLU A 196 -6.62 -14.00 -14.43
N ILE A 197 -7.35 -14.91 -13.75
CA ILE A 197 -7.80 -14.70 -12.36
C ILE A 197 -6.60 -14.53 -11.43
N CYS A 198 -5.61 -15.43 -11.49
CA CYS A 198 -4.40 -15.35 -10.67
C CYS A 198 -3.62 -14.05 -10.90
N GLN A 199 -3.57 -13.56 -12.15
CA GLN A 199 -2.92 -12.29 -12.49
C GLN A 199 -3.67 -11.10 -11.87
N GLU A 200 -5.00 -11.07 -11.92
CA GLU A 200 -5.78 -9.99 -11.30
C GLU A 200 -5.72 -10.05 -9.76
N GLU A 201 -5.75 -11.25 -9.17
CA GLU A 201 -5.54 -11.42 -7.72
C GLU A 201 -4.17 -10.88 -7.29
N ASN A 202 -3.10 -11.20 -8.02
CA ASN A 202 -1.78 -10.64 -7.77
C ASN A 202 -1.77 -9.12 -7.91
N ARG A 203 -2.45 -8.56 -8.92
CA ARG A 203 -2.58 -7.12 -9.12
C ARG A 203 -3.28 -6.44 -7.93
N ILE A 204 -4.31 -7.07 -7.37
CA ILE A 204 -5.00 -6.59 -6.17
C ILE A 204 -4.08 -6.69 -4.95
N LEU A 205 -3.43 -7.84 -4.74
CA LEU A 205 -2.49 -8.04 -3.65
C LEU A 205 -1.36 -7.02 -3.67
N GLU A 206 -0.77 -6.73 -4.83
CA GLU A 206 0.25 -5.69 -4.97
C GLU A 206 -0.27 -4.30 -4.58
N LYS A 207 -1.48 -3.92 -5.00
CA LYS A 207 -2.08 -2.64 -4.60
C LYS A 207 -2.26 -2.56 -3.09
N THR A 208 -2.75 -3.63 -2.45
CA THR A 208 -2.91 -3.67 -1.00
C THR A 208 -1.57 -3.65 -0.27
N ASN A 209 -0.54 -4.32 -0.80
CA ASN A 209 0.78 -4.31 -0.22
C ASN A 209 1.43 -2.92 -0.32
N ARG A 210 1.32 -2.25 -1.48
CA ARG A 210 1.77 -0.86 -1.65
C ARG A 210 1.11 0.07 -0.63
N GLN A 211 -0.20 -0.07 -0.41
CA GLN A 211 -0.91 0.72 0.60
C GLN A 211 -0.39 0.46 2.03
N LYS A 212 -0.16 -0.81 2.39
CA LYS A 212 0.40 -1.17 3.69
C LYS A 212 1.81 -0.62 3.89
N VAL A 213 2.65 -0.64 2.85
CA VAL A 213 3.99 -0.05 2.89
C VAL A 213 3.90 1.45 3.17
N ILE A 214 3.01 2.18 2.48
CA ILE A 214 2.79 3.62 2.73
C ILE A 214 2.33 3.87 4.17
N GLU A 215 1.45 3.03 4.71
CA GLU A 215 1.02 3.17 6.11
C GLU A 215 2.14 2.88 7.11
N VAL A 216 2.98 1.89 6.84
CA VAL A 216 4.18 1.60 7.64
C VAL A 216 5.16 2.78 7.58
N GLU A 217 5.39 3.37 6.40
CA GLU A 217 6.22 4.58 6.25
C GLU A 217 5.66 5.76 7.04
N ARG A 218 4.33 5.98 6.99
CA ARG A 218 3.66 7.01 7.79
C ARG A 218 3.86 6.78 9.29
N LEU A 219 3.69 5.54 9.76
CA LEU A 219 3.93 5.20 11.16
C LEU A 219 5.41 5.38 11.53
N GLY A 220 6.33 5.04 10.63
CA GLY A 220 7.75 5.32 10.77
C GLY A 220 8.03 6.80 11.02
N GLN A 221 7.45 7.69 10.19
CA GLN A 221 7.59 9.13 10.39
C GLN A 221 7.04 9.60 11.75
N THR A 222 5.88 9.08 12.17
CA THR A 222 5.33 9.43 13.49
C THR A 222 6.19 8.95 14.65
N ILE A 223 6.93 7.85 14.48
CA ILE A 223 7.88 7.37 15.49
C ILE A 223 9.07 8.32 15.56
N GLU A 224 9.64 8.72 14.41
CA GLU A 224 10.74 9.69 14.36
C GLU A 224 10.34 11.02 15.03
N ASP A 225 9.17 11.57 14.73
CA ASP A 225 8.66 12.80 15.35
C ASP A 225 8.53 12.66 16.88
N LEU A 226 8.08 11.50 17.36
CA LEU A 226 7.97 11.21 18.79
C LEU A 226 9.35 11.05 19.45
N GLU A 227 10.31 10.43 18.77
CA GLU A 227 11.69 10.32 19.25
C GLU A 227 12.35 11.70 19.39
N GLU A 228 12.16 12.59 18.41
CA GLU A 228 12.62 13.99 18.49
C GLU A 228 11.96 14.74 19.65
N ALA A 229 10.65 14.56 19.85
CA ALA A 229 9.92 15.16 20.96
C ALA A 229 10.42 14.64 22.32
N ILE A 230 10.76 13.34 22.42
CA ILE A 230 11.35 12.75 23.63
C ILE A 230 12.74 13.32 23.88
N LEU A 231 13.58 13.47 22.86
CA LEU A 231 14.91 14.07 22.99
C LEU A 231 14.82 15.54 23.45
N ALA A 232 13.92 16.32 22.87
CA ALA A 232 13.64 17.70 23.30
C ALA A 232 13.07 17.75 24.74
N GLY A 233 12.18 16.82 25.09
CA GLY A 233 11.67 16.61 26.44
C GLY A 233 12.79 16.28 27.44
N GLY A 234 13.77 15.46 27.03
CA GLY A 234 14.95 15.15 27.82
C GLY A 234 15.83 16.39 28.08
N ALA A 235 16.03 17.24 27.06
CA ALA A 235 16.77 18.49 27.20
C ALA A 235 16.06 19.48 28.16
N THR A 236 14.75 19.65 28.03
CA THR A 236 13.97 20.49 28.96
C THR A 236 13.98 19.94 30.39
N ALA A 237 13.87 18.62 30.56
CA ALA A 237 13.99 17.98 31.86
C ALA A 237 15.38 18.18 32.50
N ASN A 238 16.46 18.20 31.71
CA ASN A 238 17.80 18.55 32.18
C ASN A 238 17.84 20.00 32.70
N MET A 239 17.32 20.96 31.93
CA MET A 239 17.26 22.37 32.37
C MET A 239 16.48 22.53 33.67
N VAL A 240 15.34 21.84 33.81
CA VAL A 240 14.55 21.86 35.07
C VAL A 240 15.37 21.30 36.23
N ARG A 241 16.13 20.22 36.03
CA ARG A 241 17.04 19.69 37.06
C ARG A 241 18.14 20.68 37.43
N ASP A 242 18.72 21.37 36.47
CA ASP A 242 19.74 22.39 36.72
C ASP A 242 19.19 23.59 37.50
N TYR A 243 18.00 24.10 37.13
CA TYR A 243 17.35 25.17 37.89
C TYR A 243 16.98 24.73 39.30
N LYS A 244 16.51 23.49 39.50
CA LYS A 244 16.26 22.95 40.84
C LYS A 244 17.54 22.93 41.69
N ARG A 245 18.65 22.47 41.12
CA ARG A 245 19.96 22.50 41.81
C ARG A 245 20.36 23.93 42.18
N GLN A 246 20.24 24.89 41.26
CA GLN A 246 20.54 26.29 41.54
C GLN A 246 19.66 26.88 42.65
N ILE A 247 18.37 26.53 42.68
CA ILE A 247 17.45 26.94 43.75
C ILE A 247 17.89 26.36 45.10
N GLU A 248 18.31 25.10 45.15
CA GLU A 248 18.81 24.46 46.36
C GLU A 248 20.10 25.12 46.87
N GLU A 249 21.05 25.41 45.98
CA GLU A 249 22.29 26.16 46.29
C GLU A 249 21.97 27.55 46.85
N LEU A 250 21.11 28.33 46.17
CA LEU A 250 20.67 29.64 46.65
C LEU A 250 19.94 29.54 48.00
N HIS A 251 19.20 28.46 48.23
CA HIS A 251 18.51 28.24 49.50
C HIS A 251 19.50 27.92 50.62
N GLU A 252 20.58 27.19 50.35
CA GLU A 252 21.70 26.98 51.28
C GLU A 252 22.43 28.28 51.61
N GLU A 253 22.74 29.10 50.61
CA GLU A 253 23.33 30.42 50.78
C GLU A 253 22.42 31.36 51.59
N LYS A 254 21.12 31.34 51.32
CA LYS A 254 20.16 32.08 52.13
C LYS A 254 20.23 31.65 53.59
N ARG A 255 20.28 30.34 53.87
CA ARG A 255 20.40 29.83 55.25
C ARG A 255 21.73 30.24 55.90
N THR A 256 22.84 30.31 55.17
CA THR A 256 24.13 30.77 55.73
C THR A 256 24.09 32.27 56.03
N LEU A 257 23.60 33.09 55.09
CA LEU A 257 23.41 34.53 55.25
C LEU A 257 22.44 34.87 56.39
N GLU A 258 21.36 34.12 56.56
CA GLU A 258 20.43 34.29 57.70
C GLU A 258 21.13 34.07 59.04
N ARG A 259 21.99 33.05 59.14
CA ARG A 259 22.80 32.79 60.34
C ARG A 259 23.82 33.91 60.57
N GLU A 260 24.46 34.41 59.52
CA GLU A 260 25.39 35.56 59.61
C GLU A 260 24.69 36.84 60.03
N LEU A 261 23.54 37.14 59.44
CA LEU A 261 22.68 38.25 59.83
C LEU A 261 22.29 38.14 61.30
N ALA A 262 21.90 36.95 61.77
CA ALA A 262 21.60 36.73 63.18
C ALA A 262 22.82 37.00 64.08
N ARG A 263 24.01 36.52 63.71
CA ARG A 263 25.27 36.80 64.42
C ARG A 263 25.60 38.29 64.45
N ALA A 264 25.46 38.97 63.32
CA ALA A 264 25.69 40.41 63.18
C ALA A 264 24.66 41.23 63.97
N LYS A 265 23.40 40.82 64.00
CA LYS A 265 22.37 41.44 64.86
C LYS A 265 22.74 41.33 66.33
N VAL A 266 23.19 40.16 66.78
CA VAL A 266 23.64 39.97 68.17
C VAL A 266 24.87 40.83 68.48
N SER A 267 25.88 40.87 67.60
CA SER A 267 27.06 41.71 67.81
C SER A 267 26.70 43.21 67.80
N ALA A 268 25.83 43.65 66.89
CA ALA A 268 25.34 45.02 66.86
C ALA A 268 24.55 45.38 68.12
N HIS A 269 23.68 44.49 68.62
CA HIS A 269 22.98 44.70 69.90
C HIS A 269 23.97 44.79 71.07
N ARG A 270 25.02 43.95 71.10
CA ARG A 270 26.08 44.02 72.12
C ARG A 270 26.81 45.37 72.07
N VAL A 271 27.24 45.81 70.88
CA VAL A 271 27.89 47.12 70.70
C VAL A 271 26.95 48.26 71.09
N ALA A 272 25.69 48.24 70.66
CA ALA A 272 24.70 49.24 71.04
C ALA A 272 24.49 49.29 72.56
N THR A 273 24.52 48.14 73.24
CA THR A 273 24.45 48.07 74.71
C THR A 273 25.71 48.64 75.36
N VAL A 274 26.91 48.33 74.84
CA VAL A 274 28.17 48.90 75.34
C VAL A 274 28.19 50.42 75.15
N VAL A 275 27.86 50.92 73.96
CA VAL A 275 27.76 52.36 73.68
C VAL A 275 26.70 53.00 74.59
N ALA A 276 25.51 52.42 74.73
CA ALA A 276 24.50 52.96 75.66
C ALA A 276 24.98 53.00 77.12
N ASN A 277 25.85 52.06 77.51
CA ASN A 277 26.49 52.05 78.83
C ASN A 277 27.66 53.04 78.93
N GLU A 278 28.45 53.27 77.90
CA GLU A 278 29.49 54.33 77.86
C GLU A 278 28.86 55.74 77.92
N TRP A 279 27.65 55.90 77.39
CA TRP A 279 26.85 57.11 77.56
C TRP A 279 26.15 57.20 78.93
N LYS A 280 26.24 56.14 79.74
CA LYS A 280 25.94 56.17 81.18
C LYS A 280 27.24 56.39 81.93
N ASP A 281 27.56 57.65 82.19
CA ASP A 281 28.62 58.00 83.12
C ASP A 281 28.31 57.39 84.50
N GLU A 282 29.33 56.81 85.17
CA GLU A 282 29.20 56.15 86.49
C GLU A 282 28.68 57.09 87.59
N ASN A 283 28.60 58.40 87.32
CA ASN A 283 27.92 59.40 88.12
C ASN A 283 26.96 60.26 87.25
N ASP A 284 25.85 59.67 86.83
CA ASP A 284 24.53 60.32 86.65
C ASP A 284 24.54 61.79 86.17
N LYS A 285 24.71 62.02 84.85
CA LYS A 285 24.30 63.25 84.13
C LYS A 285 24.27 63.05 82.61
N VAL A 286 23.23 62.37 82.13
CA VAL A 286 22.70 62.65 80.79
C VAL A 286 22.41 64.17 80.77
N MET A 287 23.06 64.95 79.89
CA MET A 287 22.75 66.39 79.71
C MET A 287 21.23 66.52 79.62
N PRO A 288 20.53 67.05 80.66
CA PRO A 288 19.09 66.96 80.72
C PRO A 288 18.54 67.63 79.47
N VAL A 289 17.64 66.96 78.75
CA VAL A 289 16.97 67.54 77.57
C VAL A 289 16.47 68.96 77.85
N LYS A 290 16.14 69.26 79.12
CA LYS A 290 15.85 70.59 79.63
C LYS A 290 16.98 71.62 79.44
N GLN A 291 18.23 71.30 79.80
CA GLN A 291 19.39 72.19 79.59
C GLN A 291 19.66 72.41 78.09
N TRP A 292 19.56 71.35 77.28
CA TRP A 292 19.66 71.47 75.81
C TRP A 292 18.58 72.37 75.20
N LEU A 293 17.34 72.24 75.68
CA LEU A 293 16.23 73.09 75.24
C LEU A 293 16.39 74.53 75.74
N GLU A 294 16.97 74.74 76.92
CA GLU A 294 17.28 76.08 77.46
C GLU A 294 18.40 76.76 76.66
N GLU A 295 19.48 76.06 76.33
CA GLU A 295 20.55 76.58 75.47
C GLU A 295 20.05 76.88 74.05
N ARG A 296 19.23 75.99 73.48
CA ARG A 296 18.59 76.22 72.18
C ARG A 296 17.69 77.46 72.19
N LYS A 297 16.94 77.71 73.27
CA LYS A 297 16.12 78.92 73.43
C LYS A 297 16.98 80.18 73.56
N LEU A 298 18.09 80.11 74.29
CA LEU A 298 19.01 81.23 74.48
C LEU A 298 19.66 81.64 73.15
N LEU A 299 20.18 80.67 72.38
CA LEU A 299 20.73 80.92 71.04
C LEU A 299 19.70 81.49 70.07
N GLN A 300 18.44 81.05 70.16
CA GLN A 300 17.36 81.58 69.35
C GLN A 300 17.00 83.03 69.71
N ALA A 301 17.04 83.38 71.00
CA ALA A 301 16.84 84.76 71.47
C ALA A 301 17.99 85.69 71.05
N GLU A 302 19.25 85.21 71.10
CA GLU A 302 20.40 85.96 70.60
C GLU A 302 20.33 86.22 69.10
N LEU A 303 19.93 85.22 68.31
CA LEU A 303 19.70 85.39 66.87
C LEU A 303 18.67 86.49 66.61
N GLN A 304 17.58 86.53 67.38
CA GLN A 304 16.53 87.53 67.23
C GLN A 304 17.03 88.94 67.60
N ARG A 305 17.80 89.08 68.68
CA ARG A 305 18.46 90.34 69.06
C ARG A 305 19.42 90.83 67.97
N MET A 306 20.15 89.92 67.32
CA MET A 306 21.03 90.27 66.21
C MET A 306 20.27 90.72 64.96
N LYS A 307 19.10 90.12 64.67
CA LYS A 307 18.20 90.59 63.59
C LYS A 307 17.67 92.00 63.86
N GLU A 308 17.28 92.31 65.10
CA GLU A 308 16.82 93.65 65.48
C GLU A 308 17.92 94.70 65.36
N LYS A 309 19.14 94.38 65.83
CA LYS A 309 20.32 95.24 65.65
C LYS A 309 20.60 95.50 64.17
N LEU A 310 20.50 94.47 63.33
CA LEU A 310 20.64 94.61 61.88
C LEU A 310 19.58 95.57 61.30
N ALA A 311 18.30 95.42 61.69
CA ALA A 311 17.22 96.29 61.23
C ALA A 311 17.42 97.76 61.66
N ILE A 312 17.97 98.02 62.86
CA ILE A 312 18.34 99.38 63.28
C ILE A 312 19.46 99.92 62.38
N SER A 313 20.51 99.13 62.13
CA SER A 313 21.63 99.53 61.27
C SER A 313 21.18 99.84 59.83
N GLU A 314 20.20 99.10 59.30
CA GLU A 314 19.62 99.36 57.98
C GLU A 314 18.81 100.66 57.94
N ARG A 315 18.03 100.96 58.99
CA ARG A 315 17.31 102.25 59.10
C ARG A 315 18.29 103.42 59.21
N THR A 316 19.35 103.29 60.02
CA THR A 316 20.38 104.33 60.14
C THR A 316 21.12 104.53 58.82
N ALA A 317 21.46 103.47 58.10
CA ALA A 317 22.09 103.57 56.78
C ALA A 317 21.18 104.24 55.75
N LYS A 318 19.87 103.96 55.77
CA LYS A 318 18.88 104.65 54.93
C LYS A 318 18.78 106.15 55.26
N ALA A 319 18.77 106.51 56.53
CA ALA A 319 18.78 107.91 56.96
C ALA A 319 20.08 108.62 56.55
N GLU A 320 21.22 107.94 56.67
CA GLU A 320 22.51 108.45 56.20
C GLU A 320 22.51 108.66 54.68
N ALA A 321 21.95 107.72 53.91
CA ALA A 321 21.80 107.86 52.47
C ALA A 321 20.91 109.06 52.09
N GLN A 322 19.79 109.28 52.81
CA GLN A 322 18.94 110.45 52.61
C GLN A 322 19.65 111.76 52.94
N LEU A 323 20.45 111.80 54.01
CA LEU A 323 21.29 112.96 54.34
C LEU A 323 22.36 113.19 53.28
N LYS A 324 23.01 112.13 52.79
CA LYS A 324 23.97 112.20 51.67
C LYS A 324 23.32 112.77 50.42
N GLU A 325 22.09 112.38 50.07
CA GLU A 325 21.35 113.00 48.96
C GLU A 325 21.03 114.47 49.22
N LYS A 326 20.58 114.83 50.43
CA LYS A 326 20.34 116.25 50.79
C LYS A 326 21.60 117.09 50.68
N PHE A 327 22.74 116.59 51.16
CA PHE A 327 24.04 117.28 51.01
C PHE A 327 24.48 117.34 49.55
N LYS A 328 24.26 116.28 48.77
CA LYS A 328 24.56 116.27 47.33
C LYS A 328 23.72 117.29 46.56
N LEU A 329 22.44 117.45 46.89
CA LEU A 329 21.58 118.49 46.32
C LEU A 329 22.04 119.89 46.74
N ARG A 330 22.38 120.11 48.02
CA ARG A 330 22.95 121.39 48.49
C ARG A 330 24.26 121.75 47.80
N LEU A 331 25.15 120.77 47.60
CA LEU A 331 26.39 120.97 46.85
C LEU A 331 26.09 121.33 45.39
N LYS A 332 25.14 120.65 44.72
CA LYS A 332 24.72 121.02 43.36
C LYS A 332 24.16 122.45 43.30
N THR A 333 23.29 122.86 44.24
CA THR A 333 22.76 124.23 44.29
C THR A 333 23.86 125.27 44.55
N LEU A 334 24.84 124.96 45.41
CA LEU A 334 26.00 125.83 45.62
C LEU A 334 26.90 125.91 44.39
N GLU A 335 27.15 124.79 43.71
CA GLU A 335 27.91 124.76 42.45
C GLU A 335 27.22 125.58 41.36
N GLU A 336 25.88 125.53 41.27
CA GLU A 336 25.07 126.36 40.38
C GLU A 336 25.13 127.85 40.78
N GLY A 337 25.04 128.17 42.07
CA GLY A 337 25.20 129.54 42.59
C GLY A 337 26.59 130.13 42.36
N LEU A 338 27.65 129.32 42.46
CA LEU A 338 29.03 129.73 42.22
C LEU A 338 29.30 129.96 40.72
N LYS A 339 28.66 129.18 39.84
CA LYS A 339 28.68 129.42 38.39
C LYS A 339 27.96 130.72 37.99
N GLN A 340 27.04 131.22 38.82
CA GLN A 340 26.26 132.43 38.54
C GLN A 340 26.90 133.74 39.05
N ILE A 341 27.94 133.70 39.92
CA ILE A 341 28.35 134.91 40.68
C ILE A 341 29.76 135.46 40.40
N GLN A 342 30.75 134.77 39.80
CA GLN A 342 32.05 135.43 39.52
C GLN A 342 32.67 135.13 38.15
N ILE A 343 32.11 135.80 37.13
CA ILE A 343 32.90 136.40 36.05
C ILE A 343 33.19 137.85 36.47
N SER A 344 34.50 138.18 36.46
CA SER A 344 35.13 139.51 36.42
C SER A 344 35.26 140.33 37.72
N PRO A 345 36.51 140.58 38.19
CA PRO A 345 36.80 141.66 39.11
C PRO A 345 37.22 142.88 38.29
N LEU A 346 36.39 143.90 38.20
CA LEU A 346 36.92 145.24 37.94
C LEU A 346 35.78 146.23 38.14
N ASN A 347 35.99 147.32 38.89
CA ASN A 347 35.08 148.48 38.91
C ASN A 347 33.61 148.17 39.30
N SER A 348 33.03 148.64 40.39
CA SER A 348 33.40 149.66 41.36
C SER A 348 32.56 149.47 42.63
N ASN A 349 33.20 149.63 43.79
CA ASN A 349 32.70 150.20 45.05
C ASN A 349 31.26 149.92 45.52
N ALA A 350 31.12 149.29 46.70
CA ALA A 350 30.94 149.97 47.99
C ALA A 350 30.09 149.17 49.01
N ILE A 351 30.62 149.08 50.24
CA ILE A 351 29.93 149.12 51.55
C ILE A 351 29.20 147.86 52.11
N CYS A 352 29.70 147.43 53.29
CA CYS A 352 29.02 146.79 54.45
C CYS A 352 28.44 145.37 54.27
N GLY A 353 28.61 144.38 55.15
CA GLY A 353 29.31 144.26 56.44
C GLY A 353 28.93 142.94 57.13
N SER A 354 29.89 142.33 57.85
CA SER A 354 29.71 141.35 58.96
C SER A 354 29.09 139.95 58.65
N PRO A 355 29.23 138.94 59.54
CA PRO A 355 30.45 138.54 60.24
C PRO A 355 30.71 137.01 60.29
N LYS A 356 32.01 136.69 60.35
CA LYS A 356 32.68 135.70 61.22
C LYS A 356 32.60 134.21 60.87
N ALA A 357 33.78 133.70 60.50
CA ALA A 357 34.15 132.30 60.44
C ALA A 357 35.45 132.05 61.25
N GLU A 358 35.69 130.75 61.46
CA GLU A 358 36.98 130.07 61.59
C GLU A 358 37.72 130.03 62.93
N ARG A 359 37.95 128.78 63.38
CA ARG A 359 39.31 128.26 63.53
C ARG A 359 39.36 126.75 63.31
N SER A 360 40.40 126.34 62.60
CA SER A 360 40.79 125.00 62.15
C SER A 360 41.93 124.42 63.01
N ASN A 361 42.16 123.11 62.92
CA ASN A 361 43.49 122.49 62.74
C ASN A 361 43.37 120.98 62.42
N ASN A 362 44.21 120.54 61.48
CA ASN A 362 44.29 119.19 60.88
C ASN A 362 45.30 118.28 61.61
N ILE A 363 45.31 116.96 61.32
CA ILE A 363 46.51 116.09 61.04
C ILE A 363 46.05 114.71 60.50
N LEU A 364 46.69 114.26 59.41
CA LEU A 364 46.48 113.03 58.61
C LEU A 364 47.00 111.73 59.25
N GLY A 365 46.57 110.55 58.72
CA GLY A 365 47.37 109.32 58.83
C GLY A 365 46.79 107.98 58.32
N PHE A 366 46.87 107.74 57.00
CA PHE A 366 47.10 106.46 56.27
C PHE A 366 46.04 105.33 56.16
N LEU A 367 46.22 104.56 55.08
CA LEU A 367 45.29 103.76 54.26
C LEU A 367 45.50 102.24 54.39
N THR A 368 44.53 101.43 53.90
CA THR A 368 44.62 100.19 53.06
C THR A 368 43.36 99.31 53.29
N SER A 369 42.45 99.15 52.31
CA SER A 369 42.42 98.20 51.17
C SER A 369 42.38 96.72 51.64
N ASN A 370 41.55 95.78 51.18
CA ASN A 370 40.59 95.65 50.09
C ASN A 370 39.47 94.66 50.52
N GLY A 371 38.22 94.93 50.14
CA GLY A 371 37.17 93.92 50.09
C GLY A 371 36.92 93.47 48.66
N ARG A 372 36.41 92.24 48.45
CA ARG A 372 35.40 91.99 47.41
C ARG A 372 34.69 90.64 47.56
N LYS A 373 33.36 90.71 47.44
CA LYS A 373 32.36 89.66 47.36
C LYS A 373 32.27 89.09 45.93
N ARG A 374 31.86 87.83 45.74
CA ARG A 374 30.54 87.43 45.16
C ARG A 374 30.47 85.94 44.79
N SER A 375 29.22 85.53 44.59
CA SER A 375 28.63 84.19 44.59
C SER A 375 28.15 83.79 43.19
N THR A 376 27.69 82.54 43.05
CA THR A 376 26.54 82.03 42.23
C THR A 376 26.78 81.01 41.09
N SER A 377 25.97 79.94 41.20
CA SER A 377 25.13 79.19 40.22
C SER A 377 25.65 78.17 39.19
N LEU A 378 24.90 77.04 39.22
CA LEU A 378 24.68 75.82 38.41
C LEU A 378 24.80 75.88 36.87
N SER A 379 25.19 74.73 36.25
CA SER A 379 24.41 73.88 35.30
C SER A 379 25.29 72.92 34.45
N ARG A 380 24.81 71.68 34.21
CA ARG A 380 25.27 70.65 33.21
C ARG A 380 24.96 71.10 31.75
N PRO A 381 25.40 70.46 30.61
CA PRO A 381 25.48 69.01 30.29
C PRO A 381 26.65 68.56 29.33
N SER A 382 26.56 67.32 28.81
CA SER A 382 27.53 66.40 28.13
C SER A 382 27.85 66.60 26.62
N ILE A 383 28.93 65.95 26.09
CA ILE A 383 29.13 65.27 24.74
C ILE A 383 30.65 64.94 24.56
N ILE A 384 31.11 63.67 24.37
CA ILE A 384 31.51 62.92 23.14
C ILE A 384 32.60 63.59 22.24
N THR A 385 33.76 62.96 21.94
CA THR A 385 34.15 62.30 20.65
C THR A 385 35.59 61.71 20.74
N LYS A 386 35.83 60.43 20.35
CA LYS A 386 36.47 59.86 19.11
C LYS A 386 37.99 60.13 18.97
N SER A 387 38.88 59.25 18.50
CA SER A 387 38.94 58.10 17.55
C SER A 387 40.15 57.19 17.92
N SER A 388 40.46 55.99 17.40
CA SER A 388 40.51 55.48 16.01
C SER A 388 40.65 53.92 15.91
N ASN A 389 40.45 53.40 14.69
CA ASN A 389 40.13 52.03 14.23
C ASN A 389 41.37 51.11 14.00
N ILE A 390 41.25 49.78 13.78
CA ILE A 390 41.17 49.04 12.47
C ILE A 390 41.19 47.50 12.78
N LEU A 391 40.20 46.66 12.38
CA LEU A 391 40.07 45.77 11.16
C LEU A 391 40.83 44.39 11.33
N VAL A 392 40.39 43.16 10.98
CA VAL A 392 39.19 42.54 10.34
C VAL A 392 39.15 41.01 10.57
N GLN A 393 37.94 40.46 10.33
CA GLN A 393 37.48 39.08 10.00
C GLN A 393 38.39 38.24 9.04
N THR A 394 38.24 36.94 8.73
CA THR A 394 37.09 36.05 8.48
C THR A 394 37.54 34.57 8.34
N ALA A 395 36.53 33.70 8.27
CA ALA A 395 36.40 32.24 8.10
C ALA A 395 37.11 31.47 6.93
N ASP A 396 37.22 30.14 7.16
CA ASP A 396 36.87 28.97 6.29
C ASP A 396 37.87 28.18 5.38
N TYR A 397 37.78 26.83 5.56
CA TYR A 397 37.89 25.64 4.66
C TYR A 397 39.21 24.86 4.32
N GLU A 398 38.99 23.53 4.16
CA GLU A 398 39.72 22.44 3.44
C GLU A 398 40.68 21.44 4.15
N LYS A 399 41.01 20.35 3.42
CA LYS A 399 40.98 18.90 3.73
C LYS A 399 42.34 18.21 3.43
N ALA A 400 42.73 17.13 4.15
CA ALA A 400 43.35 15.86 3.64
C ALA A 400 44.13 14.98 4.67
N THR A 401 43.69 13.71 4.80
CA THR A 401 44.40 12.38 4.79
C THR A 401 45.49 11.92 5.82
N ALA A 402 45.14 10.86 6.60
CA ALA A 402 45.81 9.60 7.10
C ALA A 402 47.30 9.54 7.57
N PRO A 403 47.76 8.68 8.54
CA PRO A 403 47.63 7.20 8.54
C PRO A 403 47.46 6.46 9.92
N GLU A 404 47.43 5.11 9.85
CA GLU A 404 47.11 4.01 10.80
C GLU A 404 47.76 3.95 12.20
N LEU A 405 47.08 3.31 13.18
CA LEU A 405 47.67 2.31 14.10
C LEU A 405 46.64 1.43 14.85
N ASN A 406 46.94 0.13 14.93
CA ASN A 406 46.28 -0.99 15.62
C ASN A 406 45.83 -0.79 17.08
N ARG A 407 44.74 -1.46 17.52
CA ARG A 407 44.73 -2.34 18.72
C ARG A 407 43.46 -3.19 18.87
N SER A 408 43.63 -4.32 19.52
CA SER A 408 42.83 -5.54 19.55
C SER A 408 42.01 -5.77 20.83
N ASN A 409 41.12 -6.76 20.74
CA ASN A 409 40.69 -7.74 21.75
C ASN A 409 39.55 -7.45 22.75
N SER A 410 38.54 -8.33 22.63
CA SER A 410 37.94 -9.17 23.68
C SER A 410 37.11 -8.53 24.81
N LEU A 411 35.89 -9.03 25.03
CA LEU A 411 35.63 -10.02 26.09
C LEU A 411 34.15 -10.43 26.13
N LYS A 412 33.96 -11.75 26.21
CA LYS A 412 32.74 -12.46 26.59
C LYS A 412 32.30 -12.04 28.00
N LYS A 413 31.00 -12.00 28.28
CA LYS A 413 30.48 -12.37 29.60
C LYS A 413 29.04 -12.87 29.56
N THR A 414 28.84 -13.92 30.34
CA THR A 414 27.74 -14.87 30.43
C THR A 414 26.78 -14.57 31.59
N TYR A 415 25.49 -14.83 31.32
CA TYR A 415 24.44 -15.46 32.13
C TYR A 415 23.95 -14.94 33.51
N ALA A 416 22.68 -15.34 33.75
CA ALA A 416 21.85 -15.36 34.96
C ALA A 416 20.92 -14.13 35.10
N SER A 417 19.62 -14.24 35.41
CA SER A 417 18.83 -15.33 36.00
C SER A 417 17.32 -15.03 35.87
N ALA A 418 16.49 -15.97 36.35
CA ALA A 418 15.08 -15.83 36.77
C ALA A 418 13.96 -16.29 35.79
N ARG A 419 13.78 -17.62 35.74
CA ARG A 419 12.58 -18.35 36.23
C ARG A 419 11.27 -17.54 36.35
N GLU A 420 10.26 -17.89 35.55
CA GLU A 420 8.92 -18.29 36.05
C GLU A 420 8.10 -18.99 34.95
N ASN A 421 7.62 -20.21 35.25
CA ASN A 421 6.73 -20.99 34.39
C ASN A 421 5.29 -20.78 34.87
N VAL A 422 4.38 -20.41 33.97
CA VAL A 422 2.93 -20.58 34.18
C VAL A 422 2.31 -21.32 33.00
N ILE A 423 1.73 -22.45 33.38
CA ILE A 423 0.95 -23.43 32.63
C ILE A 423 -0.18 -22.78 31.82
N LYS A 424 -0.40 -23.22 30.57
CA LYS A 424 -1.73 -23.66 30.06
C LYS A 424 -1.69 -24.26 28.65
N LYS A 425 -1.85 -25.59 28.66
CA LYS A 425 -2.76 -26.43 27.84
C LYS A 425 -2.64 -26.41 26.32
N SER A 426 -2.05 -27.50 25.84
CA SER A 426 -2.30 -28.16 24.56
C SER A 426 -3.70 -28.76 24.45
N MET A 427 -4.34 -28.53 23.30
CA MET A 427 -5.05 -29.54 22.51
C MET A 427 -4.67 -29.15 21.07
N TRP A 428 -4.02 -29.96 20.24
CA TRP A 428 -4.41 -31.28 19.75
C TRP A 428 -3.16 -32.02 19.24
N ALA A 429 -2.97 -33.28 19.65
CA ALA A 429 -2.24 -34.29 18.89
C ALA A 429 -3.29 -35.13 18.14
N THR A 430 -3.16 -35.28 16.81
CA THR A 430 -2.71 -36.53 16.14
C THR A 430 -3.59 -37.73 16.52
N GLY A 431 -4.23 -38.46 15.62
CA GLY A 431 -4.07 -38.64 14.20
C GLY A 431 -4.42 -40.09 13.85
N ARG A 432 -4.57 -40.33 12.55
CA ARG A 432 -4.55 -41.64 11.84
C ARG A 432 -5.71 -42.61 12.09
N SER A 433 -6.48 -42.78 11.00
CA SER A 433 -6.62 -44.02 10.23
C SER A 433 -6.80 -45.34 10.99
N ARG A 434 -7.98 -45.95 10.84
CA ARG A 434 -8.10 -47.30 10.28
C ARG A 434 -9.53 -47.63 9.84
N VAL A 435 -9.57 -48.35 8.72
CA VAL A 435 -10.63 -49.14 8.10
C VAL A 435 -11.27 -50.12 9.08
N VAL A 436 -12.61 -50.25 9.06
CA VAL A 436 -13.40 -51.48 9.27
C VAL A 436 -14.74 -51.34 8.52
N GLU A 437 -15.06 -52.31 7.66
CA GLU A 437 -16.37 -52.56 7.03
C GLU A 437 -17.41 -53.02 8.07
N ILE A 438 -18.71 -52.82 7.82
CA ILE A 438 -19.77 -53.85 7.93
C ILE A 438 -21.10 -53.32 7.37
N ASP A 439 -21.63 -54.13 6.44
CA ASP A 439 -23.01 -54.43 6.01
C ASP A 439 -23.99 -53.33 5.56
N GLU A 440 -24.44 -53.45 4.30
CA GLU A 440 -25.85 -53.78 4.00
C GLU A 440 -25.98 -54.46 2.61
N LYS A 441 -26.75 -55.56 2.58
CA LYS A 441 -27.26 -56.34 1.40
C LYS A 441 -28.16 -55.43 0.53
N GLU A 442 -28.48 -55.64 -0.74
CA GLU A 442 -28.72 -56.76 -1.68
C GLU A 442 -28.29 -56.27 -3.09
N GLY A 443 -28.10 -57.01 -4.19
CA GLY A 443 -28.28 -58.41 -4.55
C GLY A 443 -27.84 -58.60 -6.03
N ASN A 444 -27.69 -59.88 -6.39
CA ASN A 444 -27.63 -60.48 -7.73
C ASN A 444 -26.28 -60.60 -8.49
N GLU A 445 -25.72 -61.83 -8.40
CA GLU A 445 -25.21 -62.73 -9.47
C GLU A 445 -24.49 -62.08 -10.69
N MET A 446 -23.34 -62.54 -11.19
CA MET A 446 -22.96 -63.93 -11.49
C MET A 446 -21.53 -63.97 -12.08
N ARG A 447 -20.77 -65.04 -11.80
CA ARG A 447 -19.65 -65.65 -12.59
C ARG A 447 -18.47 -64.73 -13.02
N GLY A 448 -17.20 -65.07 -12.86
CA GLY A 448 -16.52 -66.37 -12.74
C GLY A 448 -15.32 -66.42 -13.71
N ASN A 449 -14.20 -66.95 -13.19
CA ASN A 449 -13.08 -67.60 -13.88
C ASN A 449 -11.83 -66.84 -14.40
N LYS A 450 -10.69 -67.37 -13.89
CA LYS A 450 -9.46 -67.84 -14.57
C LYS A 450 -8.47 -66.78 -15.07
N GLU A 451 -7.28 -66.69 -14.46
CA GLU A 451 -6.09 -67.55 -14.63
C GLU A 451 -5.32 -67.33 -15.94
N ASN A 452 -4.00 -67.26 -15.75
CA ASN A 452 -2.92 -67.61 -16.69
C ASN A 452 -2.61 -66.61 -17.81
N ARG A 453 -1.38 -66.44 -18.26
CA ARG A 453 0.00 -66.71 -17.78
C ARG A 453 0.87 -66.33 -19.00
N ASN A 454 2.10 -65.94 -18.71
CA ASN A 454 3.30 -66.12 -19.55
C ASN A 454 3.45 -65.15 -20.74
N ALA A 455 4.44 -64.25 -20.70
CA ALA A 455 5.90 -64.45 -20.74
C ALA A 455 6.41 -64.53 -22.19
N THR A 456 7.62 -64.04 -22.43
CA THR A 456 8.24 -64.15 -23.77
C THR A 456 9.46 -63.26 -24.06
N ILE A 457 10.46 -63.17 -23.17
CA ILE A 457 11.94 -63.27 -23.39
C ILE A 457 12.54 -62.50 -24.60
N THR A 458 13.59 -61.67 -24.47
CA THR A 458 15.03 -61.97 -24.28
C THR A 458 15.79 -60.68 -23.91
N ASP A 459 16.59 -60.62 -22.82
CA ASP A 459 18.00 -61.05 -22.69
C ASP A 459 18.98 -60.11 -23.46
N SER A 460 20.09 -59.58 -22.94
CA SER A 460 20.89 -59.78 -21.72
C SER A 460 21.90 -58.62 -21.57
N LYS A 461 22.45 -58.48 -20.35
CA LYS A 461 23.89 -58.25 -20.03
C LYS A 461 24.32 -56.93 -19.33
N GLU A 462 24.44 -57.08 -18.01
CA GLU A 462 25.58 -56.76 -17.10
C GLU A 462 26.22 -55.35 -17.08
N THR A 463 26.20 -54.72 -15.90
CA THR A 463 27.35 -54.43 -14.98
C THR A 463 26.80 -53.58 -13.81
N ASN A 464 26.75 -54.09 -12.56
CA ASN A 464 27.70 -53.84 -11.45
C ASN A 464 28.22 -52.38 -11.43
N ASP A 465 27.99 -51.53 -10.43
CA ASP A 465 28.22 -51.65 -8.97
C ASP A 465 27.11 -50.86 -8.20
N GLY A 466 26.55 -51.27 -7.05
CA GLY A 466 27.21 -51.52 -5.75
C GLY A 466 27.54 -50.16 -5.10
N GLU A 467 26.71 -49.58 -4.23
CA GLU A 467 26.64 -49.75 -2.74
C GLU A 467 25.48 -48.84 -2.25
N GLY A 468 24.65 -49.10 -1.25
CA GLY A 468 24.73 -50.03 -0.12
C GLY A 468 24.55 -49.26 1.20
N LEU A 469 23.32 -49.29 1.75
CA LEU A 469 22.95 -49.06 3.18
C LEU A 469 23.10 -47.60 3.70
N ASP A 470 22.26 -47.06 4.58
CA ASP A 470 21.72 -47.67 5.80
C ASP A 470 20.53 -46.84 6.33
N ASN A 471 19.50 -47.51 6.82
CA ASN A 471 18.45 -46.91 7.65
C ASN A 471 18.98 -46.81 9.09
N LYS A 472 19.03 -45.61 9.66
CA LYS A 472 19.04 -45.41 11.12
C LYS A 472 18.03 -44.35 11.53
N GLU A 473 17.31 -44.72 12.58
CA GLU A 473 16.26 -44.03 13.32
C GLU A 473 16.67 -42.67 13.95
N PRO A 474 15.70 -41.91 14.51
CA PRO A 474 15.70 -40.45 14.51
C PRO A 474 16.45 -39.86 15.70
N ILE A 475 17.16 -38.76 15.45
CA ILE A 475 17.75 -37.93 16.50
C ILE A 475 16.94 -36.64 16.55
N ASN A 476 16.12 -36.52 17.58
CA ASN A 476 15.63 -35.23 18.08
C ASN A 476 16.84 -34.40 18.52
N LEU A 477 17.06 -33.27 17.85
CA LEU A 477 17.95 -32.22 18.31
C LEU A 477 17.33 -30.86 17.93
N GLU A 478 16.27 -30.49 18.66
CA GLU A 478 15.83 -29.10 18.71
C GLU A 478 16.68 -28.39 19.77
N ASN A 479 17.58 -27.50 19.35
CA ASN A 479 17.52 -26.06 19.63
C ASN A 479 18.77 -25.35 19.11
N GLU A 480 18.52 -24.24 18.40
CA GLU A 480 19.46 -23.36 17.67
C GLU A 480 20.08 -23.95 16.39
N ASP A 481 19.26 -24.15 15.35
CA ASP A 481 19.40 -23.49 14.02
C ASP A 481 18.31 -23.99 13.02
N THR A 482 17.07 -24.20 13.47
CA THR A 482 16.02 -24.83 12.64
C THR A 482 15.73 -24.01 11.39
N VAL A 483 15.73 -22.67 11.49
CA VAL A 483 15.57 -21.77 10.34
C VAL A 483 16.70 -21.94 9.33
N SER A 484 17.95 -22.08 9.80
CA SER A 484 19.14 -22.29 8.96
C SER A 484 19.18 -23.68 8.33
N GLY A 485 18.76 -24.72 9.05
CA GLY A 485 18.61 -26.08 8.52
C GLY A 485 17.54 -26.17 7.43
N PHE A 486 16.39 -25.52 7.62
CA PHE A 486 15.35 -25.41 6.60
C PHE A 486 15.81 -24.58 5.40
N LEU A 487 16.51 -23.46 5.61
CA LEU A 487 17.10 -22.65 4.54
C LEU A 487 18.14 -23.45 3.75
N TYR A 488 19.03 -24.18 4.42
CA TYR A 488 20.04 -25.02 3.77
C TYR A 488 19.40 -26.15 2.95
N MET A 489 18.36 -26.80 3.47
CA MET A 489 17.59 -27.82 2.72
C MET A 489 16.83 -27.22 1.54
N LEU A 490 16.27 -26.02 1.67
CA LEU A 490 15.62 -25.32 0.57
C LEU A 490 16.64 -24.94 -0.52
N VAL A 491 17.77 -24.36 -0.14
CA VAL A 491 18.85 -23.98 -1.07
C VAL A 491 19.36 -25.21 -1.82
N LYS A 492 19.58 -26.33 -1.11
CA LYS A 492 20.02 -27.58 -1.74
C LYS A 492 18.98 -28.17 -2.71
N LYS A 493 17.68 -28.03 -2.41
CA LYS A 493 16.60 -28.42 -3.32
C LYS A 493 16.50 -27.48 -4.53
N VAL A 494 16.68 -26.18 -4.33
CA VAL A 494 16.71 -25.19 -5.41
C VAL A 494 17.90 -25.44 -6.34
N ASP A 495 19.08 -25.75 -5.81
CA ASP A 495 20.26 -26.11 -6.61
C ASP A 495 20.04 -27.41 -7.41
N ALA A 496 19.42 -28.42 -6.80
CA ALA A 496 19.09 -29.66 -7.48
C ALA A 496 18.07 -29.45 -8.61
N LEU A 497 17.03 -28.65 -8.36
CA LEU A 497 16.03 -28.27 -9.36
C LEU A 497 16.64 -27.43 -10.49
N THR A 498 17.51 -26.49 -10.16
CA THR A 498 18.20 -25.65 -11.16
C THR A 498 19.07 -26.51 -12.07
N LYS A 499 19.82 -27.49 -11.51
CA LYS A 499 20.60 -28.44 -12.30
C LYS A 499 19.72 -29.35 -13.16
N ALA A 500 18.59 -29.83 -12.64
CA ALA A 500 17.64 -30.64 -13.39
C ALA A 500 17.03 -29.86 -14.57
N MET A 501 16.63 -28.60 -14.34
CA MET A 501 16.15 -27.70 -15.40
C MET A 501 17.22 -27.43 -16.46
N GLU A 502 18.49 -27.27 -16.07
CA GLU A 502 19.56 -27.04 -17.04
C GLU A 502 19.82 -28.27 -17.91
N VAL A 503 19.73 -29.47 -17.33
CA VAL A 503 19.82 -30.75 -18.06
C VAL A 503 18.64 -30.91 -19.01
N GLU A 504 17.43 -30.60 -18.56
CA GLU A 504 16.23 -30.67 -19.39
C GLU A 504 16.27 -29.63 -20.53
N SER A 505 16.70 -28.40 -20.26
CA SER A 505 16.88 -27.37 -21.27
C SER A 505 17.90 -27.79 -22.35
N LYS A 506 19.02 -28.40 -21.94
CA LYS A 506 20.01 -28.95 -22.88
C LYS A 506 19.44 -30.12 -23.68
N LYS A 507 18.62 -30.98 -23.07
CA LYS A 507 17.93 -32.08 -23.77
C LYS A 507 16.94 -31.54 -24.80
N MET A 508 16.11 -30.57 -24.42
CA MET A 508 15.10 -29.97 -25.28
C MET A 508 15.73 -29.22 -26.46
N LYS A 509 16.86 -28.53 -26.25
CA LYS A 509 17.66 -27.92 -27.34
C LYS A 509 18.19 -28.96 -28.33
N ARG A 510 18.65 -30.13 -27.85
CA ARG A 510 19.09 -31.23 -28.73
C ARG A 510 17.92 -31.82 -29.51
N GLU A 511 16.77 -32.01 -28.88
CA GLU A 511 15.57 -32.53 -29.53
C GLU A 511 15.03 -31.56 -30.59
N ALA A 512 15.04 -30.25 -30.31
CA ALA A 512 14.68 -29.22 -31.29
C ALA A 512 15.63 -29.23 -32.50
N ALA A 513 16.94 -29.34 -32.29
CA ALA A 513 17.92 -29.43 -33.37
C ALA A 513 17.76 -30.72 -34.21
N VAL A 514 17.32 -31.83 -33.61
CA VAL A 514 16.99 -33.07 -34.33
C VAL A 514 15.73 -32.88 -35.17
N LYS A 515 14.67 -32.31 -34.61
CA LYS A 515 13.42 -32.01 -35.33
C LYS A 515 13.64 -31.05 -36.50
N GLU A 516 14.52 -30.05 -36.33
CA GLU A 516 14.88 -29.13 -37.40
C GLU A 516 15.67 -29.83 -38.53
N LYS A 517 16.60 -30.72 -38.18
CA LYS A 517 17.32 -31.55 -39.17
C LYS A 517 16.39 -32.51 -39.90
N GLU A 518 15.42 -33.11 -39.21
CA GLU A 518 14.43 -34.00 -39.81
C GLU A 518 13.47 -33.23 -40.75
N ALA A 519 13.02 -32.04 -40.34
CA ALA A 519 12.24 -31.15 -41.19
C ALA A 519 13.01 -30.70 -42.44
N ALA A 520 14.30 -30.37 -42.30
CA ALA A 520 15.16 -30.03 -43.42
C ALA A 520 15.38 -31.24 -44.37
N ALA A 521 15.54 -32.44 -43.83
CA ALA A 521 15.66 -33.68 -44.62
C ALA A 521 14.36 -34.00 -45.36
N ALA A 522 13.20 -33.84 -44.72
CA ALA A 522 11.89 -34.01 -45.36
C ALA A 522 11.66 -32.99 -46.49
N ALA A 523 12.06 -31.73 -46.29
CA ALA A 523 11.99 -30.70 -47.33
C ALA A 523 12.92 -31.00 -48.52
N ALA A 524 14.12 -31.56 -48.27
CA ALA A 524 15.04 -31.99 -49.32
C ALA A 524 14.50 -33.20 -50.11
N ALA A 525 13.86 -34.16 -49.44
CA ALA A 525 13.22 -35.30 -50.08
C ALA A 525 12.03 -34.88 -50.97
N GLY A 526 11.22 -33.92 -50.51
CA GLY A 526 10.13 -33.33 -51.30
C GLY A 526 10.62 -32.68 -52.59
N LYS A 527 11.72 -31.91 -52.54
CA LYS A 527 12.34 -31.31 -53.73
C LYS A 527 12.91 -32.34 -54.70
N LEU A 528 13.38 -33.49 -54.22
CA LEU A 528 13.91 -34.57 -55.06
C LEU A 528 12.78 -35.31 -55.81
N GLU A 529 11.64 -35.54 -55.15
CA GLU A 529 10.42 -36.11 -55.74
C GLU A 529 9.85 -35.20 -56.84
N GLU A 530 9.77 -33.89 -56.57
CA GLU A 530 9.27 -32.91 -57.54
C GLU A 530 10.17 -32.85 -58.80
N ASN A 531 11.50 -32.92 -58.62
CA ASN A 531 12.47 -32.92 -59.72
C ASN A 531 12.51 -34.25 -60.51
N LYS A 532 12.13 -35.37 -59.90
CA LYS A 532 11.91 -36.65 -60.61
C LYS A 532 10.63 -36.58 -61.45
N ASN A 533 9.55 -36.03 -60.89
CA ASN A 533 8.28 -35.91 -61.61
C ASN A 533 8.39 -34.98 -62.83
N THR A 534 9.10 -33.86 -62.74
CA THR A 534 9.36 -32.99 -63.90
C THR A 534 10.18 -33.70 -64.98
N ARG A 535 11.26 -34.41 -64.62
CA ARG A 535 12.05 -35.21 -65.58
C ARG A 535 11.23 -36.31 -66.26
N THR A 536 10.33 -36.95 -65.52
CA THR A 536 9.46 -38.01 -66.06
C THR A 536 8.43 -37.45 -67.02
N LEU A 537 7.87 -36.25 -66.74
CA LEU A 537 6.99 -35.53 -67.65
C LEU A 537 7.72 -35.10 -68.94
N TYR A 538 8.93 -34.55 -68.84
CA TYR A 538 9.74 -34.20 -70.01
C TYR A 538 10.12 -35.43 -70.86
N ALA A 539 10.42 -36.57 -70.23
CA ALA A 539 10.70 -37.82 -70.94
C ALA A 539 9.45 -38.38 -71.66
N LYS A 540 8.27 -38.21 -71.05
CA LYS A 540 6.98 -38.62 -71.65
C LYS A 540 6.60 -37.74 -72.83
N SER A 541 6.85 -36.42 -72.76
CA SER A 541 6.66 -35.50 -73.90
C SER A 541 7.60 -35.80 -75.07
N ARG A 542 8.84 -36.27 -74.84
CA ARG A 542 9.75 -36.67 -75.94
C ARG A 542 9.31 -37.94 -76.66
N ARG A 543 8.71 -38.92 -75.96
CA ARG A 543 8.21 -40.17 -76.58
C ARG A 543 6.94 -39.98 -77.42
N LEU A 544 6.24 -38.86 -77.27
CA LEU A 544 5.04 -38.53 -78.05
C LEU A 544 5.36 -37.71 -79.31
N SER A 545 6.63 -37.36 -79.55
CA SER A 545 7.09 -36.51 -80.66
C SER A 545 7.97 -37.24 -81.69
N THR A 546 8.04 -38.57 -81.61
CA THR A 546 8.66 -39.47 -82.61
C THR A 546 7.62 -40.45 -83.07
#